data_AF-A0A4Q3H211-F1
#
_entry.id   AF-A0A4Q3H211-F1
#
_cell.length_a   1.000
_cell.length_b   1.000
_cell.length_c   1.000
_cell.angle_alpha   90.00
_cell.angle_beta   90.00
_cell.angle_gamma   90.00
#
_symmetry.space_group_name_H-M   'P 1'
#
loop_
_entity.id
_entity.type
_entity.pdbx_description
1 polymer ?
#
loop_
_entity_poly.entity_id
_entity_poly.type
_entity_poly.pdbx_seq_one_letter_code
_entity_poly.pdbx_strand_id
1 'polypeptide(L)'
;PEIIEQTNAAITKVIEEYRGRKGELLDQFARVYALRFTMEELQAIVTFYESPTGQKLAQANSEINTDLQRVMQVFSNNLKREFFAKVRAELKAQNIEI
;
A
#
# COMPACT_ATOMS: atom_id res chain seq x y z
N PRO A 1 13.33 -11.83 36.54
CA PRO A 1 14.57 -11.10 36.17
C PRO A 1 15.40 -11.87 35.14
N GLU A 2 15.75 -13.13 35.44
CA GLU A 2 16.62 -13.98 34.62
C GLU A 2 16.01 -14.37 33.26
N ILE A 3 14.69 -14.66 33.23
CA ILE A 3 13.97 -15.00 31.99
C ILE A 3 13.90 -13.82 31.02
N ILE A 4 13.83 -12.58 31.52
CA ILE A 4 13.78 -11.37 30.69
C ILE A 4 15.13 -11.14 30.01
N GLU A 5 16.23 -11.37 30.74
CA GLU A 5 17.59 -11.23 30.25
C GLU A 5 17.92 -12.30 29.19
N GLN A 6 17.49 -13.55 29.43
CA GLN A 6 17.62 -14.64 28.47
C GLN A 6 16.79 -14.40 27.20
N THR A 7 15.59 -13.83 27.34
CA THR A 7 14.72 -13.49 26.21
C THR A 7 15.33 -12.38 25.36
N ASN A 8 15.88 -11.33 25.98
CA ASN A 8 16.56 -10.24 25.26
C ASN A 8 17.81 -10.75 24.53
N ALA A 9 18.60 -11.63 25.15
CA ALA A 9 19.77 -12.23 24.52
C ALA A 9 19.39 -13.10 23.31
N ALA A 10 18.29 -13.87 23.40
CA ALA A 10 17.78 -14.67 22.29
C ALA A 10 17.31 -13.79 21.12
N ILE A 11 16.61 -12.69 21.40
CA ILE A 11 16.17 -11.73 20.38
C ILE A 11 17.36 -11.08 19.67
N THR A 12 18.38 -10.63 20.43
CA THR A 12 19.58 -10.03 19.85
C THR A 12 20.33 -11.02 18.96
N LYS A 13 20.50 -12.27 19.40
CA LYS A 13 21.16 -13.33 18.64
C LYS A 13 20.43 -13.64 17.33
N VAL A 14 19.10 -13.74 17.37
CA VAL A 14 18.29 -13.92 16.17
C VAL A 14 18.45 -12.71 15.24
N ILE A 15 18.38 -11.48 15.75
CA ILE A 15 18.58 -10.28 14.92
C ILE A 15 19.97 -10.24 14.25
N GLU A 16 21.01 -10.75 14.91
CA GLU A 16 22.37 -10.87 14.35
C GLU A 16 22.46 -11.91 13.24
N GLU A 17 21.85 -13.08 13.41
CA GLU A 17 21.76 -14.13 12.39
C GLU A 17 21.00 -13.65 11.14
N TYR A 18 19.95 -12.85 11.34
CA TYR A 18 19.22 -12.20 10.24
C TYR A 18 19.97 -11.02 9.62
N ARG A 19 20.96 -10.43 10.30
CA ARG A 19 21.75 -9.31 9.78
C ARG A 19 22.63 -9.74 8.61
N GLY A 20 23.23 -10.93 8.69
CA GLY A 20 23.98 -11.53 7.57
C GLY A 20 23.08 -11.84 6.37
N ARG A 21 21.90 -12.40 6.62
CA ARG A 21 20.89 -12.70 5.57
C ARG A 21 20.24 -11.44 4.97
N LYS A 22 20.15 -10.35 5.73
CA LYS A 22 19.76 -9.03 5.22
C LYS A 22 20.77 -8.51 4.20
N GLY A 23 22.07 -8.73 4.42
CA GLY A 23 23.12 -8.38 3.44
C GLY A 23 22.88 -9.08 2.10
N GLU A 24 22.74 -10.41 2.12
CA GLU A 24 22.48 -11.20 0.90
C GLU A 24 21.18 -10.78 0.18
N LEU A 25 20.12 -10.47 0.93
CA LEU A 25 18.86 -9.99 0.36
C LEU A 25 18.99 -8.60 -0.25
N LEU A 26 19.68 -7.68 0.43
CA LEU A 26 19.94 -6.33 -0.06
C LEU A 26 20.83 -6.36 -1.31
N ASP A 27 21.81 -7.27 -1.38
CA ASP A 27 22.65 -7.47 -2.57
C ASP A 27 21.82 -7.97 -3.76
N GLN A 28 20.87 -8.88 -3.52
CA GLN A 28 19.95 -9.35 -4.55
C GLN A 28 19.04 -8.21 -5.04
N PHE A 29 18.52 -7.37 -4.15
CA PHE A 29 17.76 -6.19 -4.54
C PHE A 29 18.60 -5.20 -5.33
N ALA A 30 19.81 -4.88 -4.85
CA ALA A 30 20.75 -4.00 -5.56
C ALA A 30 21.03 -4.50 -6.99
N ARG A 31 21.20 -5.82 -7.17
CA ARG A 31 21.37 -6.42 -8.51
C ARG A 31 20.14 -6.22 -9.40
N VAL A 32 18.93 -6.39 -8.89
CA VAL A 32 17.69 -6.19 -9.66
C VAL A 32 17.57 -4.74 -10.16
N TYR A 33 17.93 -3.77 -9.32
CA TYR A 33 17.95 -2.35 -9.65
C TYR A 33 19.08 -2.00 -10.63
N ALA A 34 20.31 -2.46 -10.40
CA ALA A 34 21.45 -2.20 -11.28
C ALA A 34 21.29 -2.79 -12.69
N LEU A 35 20.47 -3.83 -12.86
CA LEU A 35 20.12 -4.37 -14.18
C LEU A 35 19.12 -3.51 -14.97
N ARG A 36 18.46 -2.54 -14.33
CA ARG A 36 17.34 -1.78 -14.91
C ARG A 36 17.58 -0.28 -14.96
N PHE A 37 18.47 0.23 -14.12
CA PHE A 37 18.72 1.64 -13.95
C PHE A 37 20.20 1.94 -14.02
N THR A 38 20.54 3.09 -14.58
CA THR A 38 21.91 3.63 -14.48
C THR A 38 22.18 4.17 -13.07
N MET A 39 23.44 4.46 -12.77
CA MET A 39 23.81 5.06 -11.49
C MET A 39 23.16 6.44 -11.29
N GLU A 40 23.08 7.24 -12.35
CA GLU A 40 22.45 8.55 -12.34
C GLU A 40 20.95 8.45 -12.02
N GLU A 41 20.27 7.47 -12.60
CA GLU A 41 18.84 7.22 -12.35
C GLU A 41 18.59 6.75 -10.92
N LEU A 42 19.43 5.85 -10.40
CA LEU A 42 19.37 5.41 -9.01
C LEU A 42 19.57 6.58 -8.04
N GLN A 43 20.52 7.46 -8.33
CA GLN A 43 20.76 8.65 -7.52
C GLN A 43 19.57 9.61 -7.56
N ALA A 44 18.96 9.81 -8.74
CA ALA A 44 17.76 10.65 -8.87
C ALA A 44 16.56 10.06 -8.10
N ILE A 45 16.38 8.74 -8.12
CA ILE A 45 15.35 8.04 -7.34
C ILE A 45 15.55 8.28 -5.84
N VAL A 46 16.78 8.13 -5.34
CA VAL A 46 17.10 8.40 -3.93
C VAL A 46 16.80 9.85 -3.57
N THR A 47 17.32 10.81 -4.34
CA THR A 47 17.09 12.24 -4.10
C THR A 47 15.60 12.60 -4.10
N PHE A 48 14.80 11.99 -4.99
CA PHE A 48 13.36 12.19 -4.98
C PHE A 48 12.72 11.67 -3.68
N TYR A 49 12.99 10.43 -3.28
CA TYR A 49 12.39 9.85 -2.07
C TYR A 49 12.87 10.50 -0.77
N GLU A 50 14.06 11.11 -0.75
CA GLU A 50 14.56 11.91 0.37
C GLU A 50 13.86 13.28 0.48
N SER A 51 13.33 13.81 -0.62
CA SER A 51 12.63 15.10 -0.61
C SER A 51 11.34 15.06 0.23
N PRO A 52 10.88 16.20 0.78
CA PRO A 52 9.62 16.25 1.54
C PRO A 52 8.42 15.69 0.76
N THR A 53 8.35 15.94 -0.55
CA THR A 53 7.29 15.42 -1.42
C THR A 53 7.41 13.91 -1.63
N GLY A 54 8.62 13.39 -1.82
CA GLY A 54 8.85 11.95 -1.97
C GLY A 54 8.52 11.17 -0.70
N GLN A 55 8.90 11.69 0.47
CA GLN A 55 8.52 11.12 1.77
C GLN A 55 6.99 11.13 1.96
N LYS A 56 6.33 12.24 1.63
CA LYS A 56 4.86 12.34 1.68
C LYS A 56 4.19 11.32 0.76
N LEU A 57 4.70 11.14 -0.47
CA LEU A 57 4.16 10.16 -1.41
C LEU A 57 4.32 8.73 -0.91
N ALA A 58 5.49 8.37 -0.37
CA ALA A 58 5.74 7.05 0.18
C ALA A 58 4.78 6.69 1.33
N GLN A 59 4.47 7.66 2.19
CA GLN A 59 3.52 7.48 3.29
C GLN A 59 2.06 7.42 2.78
N ALA A 60 1.67 8.37 1.94
CA ALA A 60 0.31 8.53 1.44
C ALA A 60 -0.15 7.36 0.57
N ASN A 61 0.74 6.65 -0.12
CA ASN A 61 0.38 5.51 -0.98
C ASN A 61 -0.39 4.40 -0.23
N SER A 62 -0.20 4.25 1.08
CA SER A 62 -1.00 3.31 1.89
C SER A 62 -2.42 3.82 2.16
N GLU A 63 -2.58 5.12 2.34
CA GLU A 63 -3.84 5.79 2.69
C GLU A 63 -4.73 6.03 1.46
N ILE A 64 -4.12 6.42 0.33
CA ILE A 64 -4.82 6.68 -0.94
C ILE A 64 -5.64 5.46 -1.39
N ASN A 65 -5.11 4.25 -1.23
CA ASN A 65 -5.84 3.03 -1.59
C ASN A 65 -7.11 2.86 -0.76
N THR A 66 -7.07 3.19 0.53
CA THR A 66 -8.23 3.14 1.43
C THR A 66 -9.27 4.18 1.02
N ASP A 67 -8.81 5.39 0.69
CA ASP A 67 -9.70 6.47 0.27
C ASP A 67 -10.37 6.18 -1.07
N LEU A 68 -9.65 5.64 -2.05
CA LEU A 68 -10.21 5.22 -3.33
C LEU A 68 -11.28 4.14 -3.17
N GLN A 69 -11.07 3.16 -2.28
CA GLN A 69 -12.08 2.15 -1.97
C GLN A 69 -13.35 2.78 -1.38
N ARG A 70 -13.21 3.75 -0.46
CA ARG A 70 -14.35 4.47 0.12
C ARG A 70 -15.12 5.25 -0.95
N VAL A 71 -14.42 5.94 -1.84
CA VAL A 71 -15.04 6.66 -2.97
C VAL A 71 -15.84 5.70 -3.85
N MET A 72 -15.26 4.55 -4.22
CA MET A 72 -15.95 3.54 -5.02
C MET A 72 -17.19 2.95 -4.33
N GLN A 73 -17.13 2.77 -3.01
CA GLN A 73 -18.27 2.30 -2.22
C GLN A 73 -19.42 3.31 -2.22
N VAL A 74 -19.11 4.59 -2.01
CA VAL A 74 -20.12 5.67 -2.05
C VAL A 74 -20.74 5.78 -3.45
N PHE A 75 -19.91 5.78 -4.49
CA PHE A 75 -20.39 5.81 -5.87
C PHE A 75 -21.33 4.64 -6.18
N SER A 76 -20.92 3.42 -5.85
CA SER A 76 -21.72 2.20 -6.10
C SER A 76 -23.06 2.23 -5.37
N ASN A 77 -23.08 2.70 -4.13
CA ASN A 77 -24.32 2.83 -3.35
C ASN A 77 -25.26 3.88 -3.95
N ASN A 78 -24.73 5.00 -4.41
CA ASN A 78 -25.52 6.04 -5.07
C ASN A 78 -26.11 5.52 -6.39
N LEU A 79 -25.29 4.88 -7.21
CA LEU A 79 -25.71 4.31 -8.48
C LEU A 79 -26.81 3.25 -8.30
N LYS A 80 -26.69 2.36 -7.30
CA LYS A 80 -27.73 1.37 -6.98
C LYS A 80 -29.05 2.05 -6.63
N ARG A 81 -29.02 3.07 -5.76
CA ARG A 81 -30.24 3.80 -5.37
C ARG A 81 -30.89 4.49 -6.57
N GLU A 82 -30.09 5.14 -7.40
CA GLU A 82 -30.56 5.81 -8.61
C GLU A 82 -31.19 4.81 -9.59
N PHE A 83 -30.51 3.68 -9.81
CA PHE A 83 -30.99 2.60 -10.69
C PHE A 83 -32.37 2.09 -10.24
N PHE A 84 -32.52 1.72 -8.96
CA PHE A 84 -33.81 1.24 -8.46
C PHE A 84 -34.90 2.31 -8.51
N ALA A 85 -34.57 3.58 -8.24
CA ALA A 85 -35.52 4.68 -8.38
C ALA A 85 -36.01 4.82 -9.83
N LYS A 86 -35.10 4.73 -10.81
CA LYS A 86 -35.43 4.76 -12.24
C LYS A 86 -36.28 3.57 -12.67
N VAL A 87 -35.93 2.35 -12.25
CA VAL A 87 -36.73 1.14 -12.54
C VAL A 87 -38.14 1.26 -11.97
N ARG A 88 -38.29 1.73 -10.73
CA ARG A 88 -39.61 1.94 -10.11
C ARG A 88 -40.44 2.99 -10.84
N ALA A 89 -39.81 4.09 -11.26
CA ALA A 89 -40.48 5.13 -12.03
C ALA A 89 -41.01 4.60 -13.37
N GLU A 90 -40.20 3.79 -14.07
CA GLU A 90 -40.56 3.17 -15.35
C GLU A 90 -41.74 2.19 -15.21
N LEU A 91 -41.67 1.29 -14.23
CA LEU A 91 -42.76 0.34 -13.95
C LEU A 91 -44.07 1.04 -13.58
N LYS A 92 -43.99 2.12 -12.79
CA LYS A 92 -45.16 2.96 -12.47
C LYS A 92 -45.74 3.62 -13.73
N ALA A 93 -44.91 4.07 -14.66
CA ALA A 93 -45.37 4.63 -15.93
C ALA A 93 -46.11 3.59 -16.79
N GLN A 94 -45.83 2.30 -16.58
CA GLN A 94 -46.50 1.18 -17.24
C GLN A 94 -47.73 0.66 -16.46
N ASN A 95 -48.16 1.35 -15.39
CA ASN A 95 -49.23 0.93 -14.47
C ASN A 95 -48.98 -0.43 -13.78
N ILE A 96 -47.70 -0.81 -13.61
CA ILE A 96 -47.30 -2.00 -12.86
C ILE A 96 -47.02 -1.56 -11.41
N GLU A 97 -47.85 -2.00 -10.47
CA GLU A 97 -47.64 -1.74 -9.03
C GLU A 97 -46.52 -2.63 -8.45
N ILE A 98 -45.66 -2.05 -7.63
CA ILE A 98 -44.51 -2.68 -6.95
C ILE A 98 -44.38 -2.17 -5.52
#